data_AF-A0A3D0FT91-F1
#
_entry.id   AF-A0A3D0FT91-F1
#
_cell.length_a   1.000
_cell.length_b   1.000
_cell.length_c   1.000
_cell.angle_alpha   90.00
_cell.angle_beta   90.00
_cell.angle_gamma   90.00
#
_symmetry.space_group_name_H-M   'P 1'
#
loop_
_entity.id
_entity.type
_entity.pdbx_description
1 polymer ?
#
loop_
_entity_poly.entity_id
_entity_poly.type
_entity_poly.pdbx_seq_one_letter_code
_entity_poly.pdbx_strand_id
1 'polypeptide(L)'
;MFNWIFVANRLRVATEVYNVYSITEYFEKRVNDKSGTVAIVSGVAIIIFMIINASAEIIGSGKLLNATFGLDYSVGIVVGLVIVVMYTFLGGYMAVSWSNLFQGSIMFFALLFVPIAVLGKVGGFTPTVESLFLKDPNFFLFLNGETELLPSLSIILGGLSV
;
A
#
# COMPACT_ATOMS: atom_id res chain seq x y z
N MET A 1 -9.39 7.53 -5.64
CA MET A 1 -10.82 7.38 -6.00
C MET A 1 -11.14 7.73 -7.46
N PHE A 2 -10.69 8.88 -7.99
CA PHE A 2 -10.94 9.26 -9.41
C PHE A 2 -10.32 8.30 -10.44
N ASN A 3 -9.10 7.82 -10.21
CA ASN A 3 -8.44 6.85 -11.11
C ASN A 3 -9.27 5.56 -11.23
N TRP A 4 -9.73 5.00 -10.10
CA TRP A 4 -10.51 3.77 -10.07
C TRP A 4 -11.82 3.87 -10.85
N ILE A 5 -12.59 4.95 -10.69
CA ILE A 5 -13.88 5.10 -11.39
C ILE A 5 -13.68 5.19 -12.91
N PHE A 6 -12.63 5.88 -13.36
CA PHE A 6 -12.40 6.11 -14.79
C PHE A 6 -11.69 4.93 -15.48
N VAL A 7 -10.72 4.32 -14.80
CA VAL A 7 -9.86 3.28 -15.37
C VAL A 7 -10.46 1.90 -15.17
N ALA A 8 -11.05 1.60 -14.00
CA ALA A 8 -11.55 0.24 -13.70
C ALA A 8 -12.75 -0.15 -14.58
N ASN A 9 -13.64 0.79 -14.89
CA ASN A 9 -14.82 0.47 -15.72
C ASN A 9 -14.40 0.15 -17.17
N ARG A 10 -13.41 0.89 -17.70
CA ARG A 10 -12.85 0.68 -19.03
C ARG A 10 -12.02 -0.61 -19.10
N LEU A 11 -11.27 -0.92 -18.04
CA LEU A 11 -10.52 -2.18 -17.94
C LEU A 11 -11.44 -3.40 -17.80
N ARG A 12 -12.53 -3.31 -17.03
CA ARG A 12 -13.46 -4.44 -16.84
C ARG A 12 -14.12 -4.88 -18.15
N VAL A 13 -14.60 -3.93 -18.94
CA VAL A 13 -15.15 -4.19 -20.27
C VAL A 13 -14.07 -4.77 -21.19
N ALA A 14 -12.84 -4.27 -21.09
CA ALA A 14 -11.73 -4.75 -21.90
C ALA A 14 -11.26 -6.18 -21.53
N THR A 15 -11.24 -6.53 -20.24
CA THR A 15 -10.93 -7.89 -19.77
C THR A 15 -11.98 -8.90 -20.19
N GLU A 16 -13.26 -8.50 -20.26
CA GLU A 16 -14.37 -9.37 -20.70
C GLU A 16 -14.34 -9.62 -22.21
N VAL A 17 -13.98 -8.60 -23.01
CA VAL A 17 -13.86 -8.72 -24.48
C VAL A 17 -12.63 -9.52 -24.90
N TYR A 18 -11.48 -9.36 -24.22
CA TYR A 18 -10.23 -10.04 -24.57
C TYR A 18 -9.98 -11.34 -23.79
N ASN A 19 -10.81 -11.67 -22.79
CA ASN A 19 -10.72 -12.85 -21.93
C ASN A 19 -9.30 -13.03 -21.37
N VAL A 20 -8.85 -12.03 -20.60
CA VAL A 20 -7.48 -11.91 -20.08
C VAL A 20 -7.50 -11.74 -18.58
N TYR A 21 -6.55 -12.38 -17.90
CA TYR A 21 -6.51 -12.45 -16.44
C TYR A 21 -5.43 -11.53 -15.83
N SER A 22 -4.49 -11.03 -16.64
CA SER A 22 -3.48 -10.07 -16.22
C SER A 22 -3.42 -8.83 -17.14
N ILE A 23 -2.95 -7.72 -16.58
CA ILE A 23 -2.74 -6.47 -17.32
C ILE A 23 -1.69 -6.66 -18.44
N THR A 24 -0.69 -7.52 -18.22
CA THR A 24 0.33 -7.85 -19.23
C THR A 24 -0.28 -8.58 -20.43
N GLU A 25 -1.18 -9.53 -20.18
CA GLU A 25 -1.91 -10.28 -21.20
C GLU A 25 -2.90 -9.38 -21.96
N TYR A 26 -3.51 -8.42 -21.26
CA TYR A 26 -4.31 -7.38 -21.89
C TYR A 26 -3.48 -6.52 -22.86
N PHE A 27 -2.29 -6.07 -22.47
CA PHE A 27 -1.41 -5.31 -23.36
C PHE A 27 -0.95 -6.12 -24.58
N GLU A 28 -0.71 -7.43 -24.41
CA GLU A 28 -0.36 -8.34 -25.50
C GLU A 28 -1.51 -8.49 -26.52
N LYS A 29 -2.72 -8.83 -26.06
CA LYS A 29 -3.89 -9.01 -26.94
C LYS A 29 -4.37 -7.70 -27.56
N ARG A 30 -4.21 -6.55 -26.88
CA ARG A 30 -4.62 -5.24 -27.41
C ARG A 30 -3.75 -4.76 -28.57
N VAL A 31 -2.45 -5.10 -28.53
CA VAL A 31 -1.46 -4.74 -29.56
C VAL A 31 -1.42 -5.78 -30.69
N ASN A 32 -2.14 -6.90 -30.55
CA ASN A 32 -2.13 -8.01 -31.52
C ASN A 32 -0.71 -8.57 -31.74
N ASP A 33 0.11 -8.52 -30.68
CA ASP A 33 1.50 -9.00 -30.73
C ASP A 33 1.51 -10.52 -30.64
N LYS A 34 1.80 -11.19 -31.76
CA LYS A 34 1.92 -12.66 -31.82
C LYS A 34 3.22 -13.19 -31.22
N SER A 35 4.17 -12.29 -30.90
CA SER A 35 5.51 -12.63 -30.39
C SER A 35 5.60 -12.61 -28.86
N GLY A 36 4.60 -12.08 -28.16
CA GLY A 36 4.62 -11.94 -26.69
C GLY A 36 5.66 -10.95 -26.15
N THR A 37 6.32 -10.17 -27.02
CA THR A 37 7.40 -9.26 -26.62
C THR A 37 6.89 -8.15 -25.72
N VAL A 38 5.68 -7.64 -25.99
CA VAL A 38 5.01 -6.63 -25.15
C VAL A 38 4.66 -7.20 -23.76
N ALA A 39 4.26 -8.46 -23.67
CA ALA A 39 3.97 -9.12 -22.39
C ALA A 39 5.25 -9.31 -21.56
N ILE A 40 6.36 -9.65 -22.21
CA ILE A 40 7.66 -9.82 -21.54
C ILE A 40 8.16 -8.48 -21.01
N VAL A 41 8.16 -7.42 -21.82
CA VAL A 41 8.63 -6.08 -21.40
C VAL A 41 7.79 -5.54 -20.24
N SER A 42 6.46 -5.68 -20.31
CA SER A 42 5.56 -5.26 -19.23
C SER A 42 5.71 -6.13 -17.97
N GLY A 43 5.88 -7.44 -18.11
CA GLY A 43 6.16 -8.36 -17.02
C GLY A 43 7.47 -8.03 -16.30
N VAL A 44 8.54 -7.76 -17.04
CA VAL A 44 9.84 -7.34 -16.49
C VAL A 44 9.70 -6.01 -15.74
N ALA A 45 9.00 -5.03 -16.31
CA ALA A 45 8.74 -3.77 -15.63
C ALA A 45 7.99 -3.98 -14.30
N ILE A 46 6.94 -4.80 -14.29
CA ILE A 46 6.18 -5.12 -13.07
C ILE A 46 7.06 -5.80 -12.04
N ILE A 47 7.89 -6.77 -12.44
CA ILE A 47 8.81 -7.46 -11.52
C ILE A 47 9.75 -6.45 -10.85
N ILE A 48 10.33 -5.51 -11.61
CA ILE A 48 11.20 -4.46 -11.06
C ILE A 48 10.45 -3.64 -10.01
N PHE A 49 9.23 -3.19 -10.31
CA PHE A 49 8.41 -2.44 -9.36
C PHE A 49 8.04 -3.27 -8.12
N MET A 50 7.70 -4.55 -8.28
CA MET A 50 7.36 -5.42 -7.15
C MET A 50 8.56 -5.64 -6.23
N ILE A 51 9.78 -5.78 -6.76
CA ILE A 51 10.99 -5.94 -5.95
C ILE A 51 11.23 -4.69 -5.08
N ILE A 52 11.08 -3.49 -5.65
CA ILE A 52 11.25 -2.23 -4.92
C ILE A 52 10.19 -2.13 -3.79
N ASN A 53 8.94 -2.45 -4.08
CA ASN A 53 7.86 -2.42 -3.09
C ASN A 53 8.07 -3.47 -1.98
N ALA A 54 8.40 -4.72 -2.35
CA ALA A 54 8.70 -5.78 -1.39
C ALA A 54 9.86 -5.40 -0.45
N SER A 55 10.87 -4.70 -0.98
CA SER A 55 11.99 -4.18 -0.17
C SER A 55 11.51 -3.17 0.88
N ALA A 56 10.60 -2.27 0.50
CA ALA A 56 10.02 -1.29 1.42
C ALA A 56 9.17 -1.96 2.51
N GLU A 57 8.40 -2.99 2.17
CA GLU A 57 7.60 -3.78 3.12
C GLU A 57 8.48 -4.50 4.14
N ILE A 58 9.57 -5.13 3.70
CA ILE A 58 10.53 -5.81 4.59
C ILE A 58 11.20 -4.82 5.53
N ILE A 59 11.64 -3.67 5.04
CA ILE A 59 12.21 -2.58 5.87
C ILE A 59 11.17 -2.10 6.90
N GLY A 60 9.92 -1.93 6.47
CA GLY A 60 8.80 -1.59 7.35
C GLY A 60 8.61 -2.62 8.46
N SER A 61 8.63 -3.90 8.13
CA SER A 61 8.51 -5.00 9.10
C SER A 61 9.65 -5.00 10.12
N GLY A 62 10.89 -4.74 9.69
CA GLY A 62 12.04 -4.65 10.58
C GLY A 62 11.95 -3.48 11.56
N LYS A 63 11.49 -2.31 11.10
CA LYS A 63 11.22 -1.16 11.98
C LYS A 63 10.11 -1.45 12.98
N LEU A 64 9.06 -2.14 12.55
CA LEU A 64 7.94 -2.55 13.40
C LEU A 64 8.42 -3.48 14.52
N LEU A 65 9.19 -4.52 14.17
CA LEU A 65 9.75 -5.45 15.15
C LEU A 65 10.74 -4.79 16.10
N ASN A 66 11.58 -3.87 15.61
CA ASN A 66 12.48 -3.07 16.45
C ASN A 66 11.69 -2.18 17.42
N ALA A 67 10.66 -1.48 16.95
CA ALA A 67 9.86 -0.58 17.79
C ALA A 67 8.98 -1.32 18.81
N THR A 68 8.47 -2.52 18.48
CA THR A 68 7.58 -3.29 19.36
C THR A 68 8.34 -4.18 20.35
N PHE A 69 9.39 -4.87 19.90
CA PHE A 69 10.10 -5.87 20.72
C PHE A 69 11.49 -5.41 21.16
N GLY A 70 11.99 -4.25 20.69
CA GLY A 70 13.34 -3.77 20.99
C GLY A 70 14.44 -4.60 20.30
N LEU A 71 14.08 -5.46 19.35
CA LEU A 71 15.03 -6.31 18.61
C LEU A 71 15.92 -5.46 17.70
N ASP A 72 17.17 -5.85 17.53
CA ASP A 72 18.06 -5.20 16.58
C ASP A 72 17.44 -5.17 15.17
N TYR A 73 17.57 -4.03 14.49
CA TYR A 73 16.94 -3.79 13.20
C TYR A 73 17.33 -4.84 12.14
N SER A 74 18.61 -5.26 12.12
CA SER A 74 19.10 -6.28 11.19
C SER A 74 18.49 -7.64 11.48
N VAL A 75 18.35 -8.00 12.76
CA VAL A 75 17.67 -9.24 13.18
C VAL A 75 16.19 -9.19 12.82
N GLY A 76 15.53 -8.05 13.05
CA GLY A 76 14.12 -7.84 12.70
C GLY A 76 13.84 -8.04 11.21
N ILE A 77 14.71 -7.51 10.33
CA ILE A 77 14.60 -7.73 8.87
C ILE A 77 14.70 -9.22 8.52
N VAL A 78 15.70 -9.92 9.05
CA VAL A 78 15.92 -11.34 8.73
C VAL A 78 14.74 -12.19 9.18
N VAL A 79 14.22 -11.94 10.39
CA VAL A 79 13.06 -12.66 10.91
C VAL A 79 11.81 -12.37 10.07
N GLY A 80 11.55 -11.10 9.73
CA GLY A 80 10.44 -10.69 8.86
C GLY A 80 10.51 -11.37 7.49
N LEU A 81 11.69 -11.37 6.87
CA LEU A 81 11.94 -12.05 5.59
C LEU A 81 11.63 -13.55 5.68
N VAL A 82 12.13 -14.24 6.70
CA VAL A 82 11.92 -15.69 6.87
C VAL A 82 10.43 -16.02 7.01
N ILE A 83 9.70 -15.25 7.81
CA ILE A 83 8.25 -15.43 7.98
C ILE A 83 7.53 -15.26 6.63
N VAL A 84 7.84 -14.17 5.90
CA VAL A 84 7.24 -13.87 4.60
C VAL A 84 7.50 -14.97 3.58
N VAL A 85 8.75 -15.41 3.46
CA VAL A 85 9.14 -16.50 2.56
C VAL A 85 8.42 -17.79 2.96
N MET A 86 8.40 -18.16 4.24
CA MET A 86 7.74 -19.39 4.71
C MET A 86 6.26 -19.45 4.33
N TYR A 87 5.47 -18.41 4.63
CA TYR A 87 4.04 -18.45 4.31
C TYR A 87 3.77 -18.29 2.81
N THR A 88 4.66 -17.62 2.06
CA THR A 88 4.52 -17.46 0.60
C THR A 88 4.79 -18.78 -0.13
N PHE A 89 5.80 -19.54 0.27
CA PHE A 89 6.16 -20.81 -0.37
C PHE A 89 5.18 -21.94 -0.04
N LEU A 90 4.68 -22.01 1.20
CA LEU A 90 3.82 -23.14 1.66
C LEU A 90 2.38 -23.07 1.14
N GLY A 91 1.95 -21.94 0.60
CA GLY A 91 0.55 -21.57 0.64
C GLY A 91 -0.20 -21.48 -0.69
N GLY A 92 0.51 -21.36 -1.82
CA GLY A 92 -0.11 -21.15 -3.14
C GLY A 92 -1.04 -19.92 -3.18
N TYR A 93 -1.92 -19.85 -4.20
CA TYR A 93 -2.87 -18.72 -4.35
C TYR A 93 -3.79 -18.52 -3.14
N MET A 94 -4.14 -19.62 -2.44
CA MET A 94 -5.04 -19.57 -1.30
C MET A 94 -4.40 -18.91 -0.08
N ALA A 95 -3.13 -19.17 0.24
CA ALA A 95 -2.52 -18.50 1.39
C ALA A 95 -2.33 -17.00 1.16
N VAL A 96 -2.02 -16.60 -0.07
CA VAL A 96 -1.89 -15.17 -0.42
C VAL A 96 -3.21 -14.44 -0.22
N SER A 97 -4.34 -15.07 -0.57
CA SER A 97 -5.65 -14.48 -0.34
C SER A 97 -5.99 -14.39 1.14
N TRP A 98 -5.68 -15.42 1.94
CA TRP A 98 -5.84 -15.39 3.39
C TRP A 98 -4.97 -14.31 4.07
N SER A 99 -3.70 -14.16 3.68
CA SER A 99 -2.83 -13.12 4.25
C SER A 99 -3.33 -11.73 3.90
N ASN A 100 -3.84 -11.52 2.68
CA ASN A 100 -4.43 -10.25 2.27
C ASN A 100 -5.69 -9.91 3.09
N LEU A 101 -6.56 -10.90 3.34
CA LEU A 101 -7.73 -10.70 4.20
C LEU A 101 -7.33 -10.34 5.63
N PHE A 102 -6.32 -10.99 6.18
CA PHE A 102 -5.86 -10.73 7.54
C PHE A 102 -5.21 -9.34 7.66
N GLN A 103 -4.34 -8.96 6.72
CA GLN A 103 -3.72 -7.64 6.67
C GLN A 103 -4.78 -6.53 6.54
N GLY A 104 -5.72 -6.68 5.61
CA GLY A 104 -6.82 -5.73 5.42
C GLY A 104 -7.69 -5.60 6.67
N SER A 105 -7.98 -6.72 7.34
CA SER A 105 -8.78 -6.73 8.58
C SER A 105 -8.05 -6.00 9.72
N ILE A 106 -6.74 -6.26 9.91
CA ILE A 106 -5.93 -5.55 10.91
C ILE A 106 -5.90 -4.05 10.62
N MET A 107 -5.68 -3.67 9.35
CA MET A 107 -5.67 -2.26 8.96
C MET A 107 -7.01 -1.58 9.21
N PHE A 108 -8.13 -2.26 8.94
CA PHE A 108 -9.47 -1.76 9.23
C PHE A 108 -9.69 -1.49 10.73
N PHE A 109 -9.32 -2.44 11.60
CA PHE A 109 -9.44 -2.25 13.04
C PHE A 109 -8.45 -1.20 13.57
N ALA A 110 -7.23 -1.13 13.03
CA ALA A 110 -6.27 -0.10 13.39
C ALA A 110 -6.80 1.30 13.06
N LEU A 111 -7.42 1.47 11.88
CA LEU A 111 -8.06 2.73 11.48
C LEU A 111 -9.17 3.15 12.45
N LEU A 112 -9.91 2.20 13.00
CA LEU A 112 -10.98 2.48 13.97
C LEU A 112 -10.44 2.75 15.38
N PHE A 113 -9.56 1.88 15.89
CA PHE A 113 -9.14 1.91 17.29
C PHE A 113 -8.00 2.90 17.57
N VAL A 114 -7.08 3.13 16.64
CA VAL A 114 -5.94 4.03 16.85
C VAL A 114 -6.41 5.46 17.17
N PRO A 115 -7.33 6.09 16.42
CA PRO A 115 -7.83 7.42 16.75
C PRO A 115 -8.54 7.46 18.11
N ILE A 116 -9.34 6.45 18.42
CA ILE A 116 -10.06 6.36 19.70
C ILE A 116 -9.07 6.27 20.87
N ALA A 117 -8.04 5.43 20.74
CA ALA A 117 -7.01 5.27 21.76
C ALA A 117 -6.19 6.57 21.97
N VAL A 118 -5.87 7.28 20.89
CA VAL A 118 -5.17 8.57 20.96
C VAL A 118 -6.04 9.62 21.66
N LEU A 119 -7.32 9.74 21.29
CA LEU A 119 -8.26 10.67 21.94
C LEU A 119 -8.40 10.38 23.44
N GLY A 120 -8.47 9.10 23.83
CA GLY A 120 -8.52 8.70 25.24
C GLY A 120 -7.25 9.03 26.02
N LYS A 121 -6.06 8.85 25.41
CA LYS A 121 -4.76 9.08 26.07
C LYS A 121 -4.41 10.56 26.21
N VAL A 122 -4.85 11.40 25.27
CA VAL A 122 -4.56 12.84 25.25
C VAL A 122 -5.66 13.66 25.97
N GLY A 123 -6.77 13.03 26.37
CA GLY A 123 -7.80 13.65 27.21
C GLY A 123 -8.97 14.30 26.44
N GLY A 124 -9.22 13.85 25.21
CA GLY A 124 -10.33 14.30 24.37
C GLY A 124 -9.89 14.99 23.07
N PHE A 125 -10.88 15.50 22.32
CA PHE A 125 -10.65 16.07 20.98
C PHE A 125 -9.81 17.36 21.03
N THR A 126 -10.18 18.31 21.88
CA THR A 126 -9.51 19.61 22.03
C THR A 126 -8.01 19.50 22.35
N PRO A 127 -7.58 18.77 23.40
CA PRO A 127 -6.15 18.64 23.72
C PRO A 127 -5.38 17.84 22.66
N THR A 128 -6.05 16.95 21.90
CA THR A 128 -5.42 16.23 20.79
C THR A 128 -5.08 17.18 19.64
N VAL A 129 -6.03 18.05 19.26
CA VAL A 129 -5.81 19.06 18.23
C VAL A 129 -4.71 20.04 18.64
N GLU A 130 -4.71 20.48 19.90
CA GLU A 130 -3.68 21.38 20.42
C GLU A 130 -2.28 20.72 20.45
N SER A 131 -2.19 19.47 20.89
CA SER A 131 -0.93 18.70 20.87
C SER A 131 -0.38 18.48 19.45
N LEU A 132 -1.27 18.36 18.46
CA LEU A 132 -0.89 18.27 17.05
C LEU A 132 -0.38 19.61 16.51
N PHE A 133 -1.05 20.72 16.84
CA PHE A 133 -0.59 22.07 16.48
C PHE A 133 0.78 22.43 17.10
N LEU A 134 1.04 21.97 18.34
CA LEU A 134 2.32 22.20 19.00
C LEU A 134 3.47 21.40 18.38
N LYS A 135 3.18 20.21 17.84
CA LYS A 135 4.19 19.33 17.24
C LYS A 135 4.49 19.68 15.79
N ASP A 136 3.47 20.12 15.05
CA ASP A 136 3.62 20.63 13.71
C ASP A 136 2.61 21.77 13.47
N PRO A 137 3.06 23.04 13.51
CA PRO A 137 2.19 24.19 13.27
C PRO A 137 1.52 24.18 11.89
N ASN A 138 2.11 23.45 10.94
CA ASN A 138 1.60 23.31 9.58
C ASN A 138 0.72 22.06 9.41
N PHE A 139 0.45 21.29 10.47
CA PHE A 139 -0.34 20.07 10.37
C PHE A 139 -1.72 20.32 9.78
N PHE A 140 -2.36 21.45 10.13
CA PHE A 140 -3.70 21.81 9.67
C PHE A 140 -3.72 22.78 8.49
N LEU A 141 -2.58 23.02 7.84
CA LEU A 141 -2.48 23.92 6.68
C LEU A 141 -3.33 23.44 5.49
N PHE A 142 -3.60 22.12 5.41
CA PHE A 142 -4.56 21.53 4.45
C PHE A 142 -6.02 21.97 4.66
N LEU A 143 -6.37 22.49 5.85
CA LEU A 143 -7.70 23.04 6.16
C LEU A 143 -7.80 24.55 5.91
N ASN A 144 -6.68 25.27 5.94
CA ASN A 144 -6.64 26.74 5.86
C ASN A 144 -6.66 27.30 4.42
N GLY A 145 -6.78 26.45 3.40
CA GLY A 145 -6.97 26.90 2.00
C GLY A 145 -5.74 27.50 1.32
N GLU A 146 -4.67 27.80 2.06
CA GLU A 146 -3.38 28.26 1.51
C GLU A 146 -2.48 27.06 1.17
N THR A 147 -2.86 26.27 0.17
CA THR A 147 -2.01 25.14 -0.25
C THR A 147 -1.11 25.55 -1.40
N GLU A 148 0.20 25.59 -1.14
CA GLU A 148 1.17 25.30 -2.18
C GLU A 148 0.79 23.97 -2.86
N LEU A 149 0.97 23.88 -4.18
CA LEU A 149 0.54 22.72 -4.98
C LEU A 149 1.25 21.42 -4.60
N LEU A 150 2.41 21.49 -3.94
CA LEU A 150 3.28 20.34 -3.67
C LEU A 150 2.81 19.47 -2.48
N PRO A 151 2.49 20.02 -1.29
CA PRO A 151 1.97 19.24 -0.17
C PRO A 151 0.61 18.57 -0.44
N SER A 152 -0.30 19.29 -1.10
CA SER A 152 -1.63 18.77 -1.44
C SER A 152 -1.54 17.63 -2.44
N LEU A 153 -0.66 17.74 -3.44
CA LEU A 153 -0.37 16.66 -4.38
C LEU A 153 0.28 15.45 -3.70
N SER A 154 1.17 15.67 -2.73
CA SER A 154 1.80 14.57 -1.96
C SER A 154 0.81 13.80 -1.10
N ILE A 155 -0.14 14.47 -0.43
CA ILE A 155 -1.18 13.81 0.37
C ILE A 155 -2.14 13.02 -0.53
N ILE A 156 -2.53 13.58 -1.68
CA ILE A 156 -3.41 12.91 -2.64
C ILE A 156 -2.70 11.69 -3.25
N LEU A 157 -1.43 11.82 -3.64
CA LEU A 157 -0.63 10.71 -4.18
C LEU A 157 -0.34 9.64 -3.12
N GLY A 158 -0.03 10.03 -1.88
CA GLY A 158 0.21 9.10 -0.77
C GLY A 158 -1.04 8.31 -0.36
N GLY A 159 -2.21 8.94 -0.41
CA GLY A 159 -3.51 8.26 -0.23
C GLY A 159 -3.96 7.43 -1.45
N LEU A 160 -3.27 7.54 -2.59
CA LEU A 160 -3.49 6.74 -3.80
C LEU A 160 -2.50 5.58 -3.94
N SER A 161 -1.38 5.61 -3.20
CA SER A 161 -0.34 4.57 -3.21
C SER A 161 -0.56 3.46 -2.18
N VAL A 162 -1.66 3.53 -1.42
CA VAL A 162 -2.17 2.49 -0.52
C VAL A 162 -3.51 2.02 -1.06
#